data_AF-A0A7S0HK76-F1
#
_entry.id   AF-A0A7S0HK76-F1
#
_cell.length_a   1.000
_cell.length_b   1.000
_cell.length_c   1.000
_cell.angle_alpha   90.00
_cell.angle_beta   90.00
_cell.angle_gamma   90.00
#
_symmetry.space_group_name_H-M   'P 1'
#
loop_
_entity.id
_entity.type
_entity.pdbx_description
1 polymer ?
#
loop_
_entity_poly.entity_id
_entity_poly.type
_entity_poly.pdbx_seq_one_letter_code
_entity_poly.pdbx_strand_id
1 'polypeptide(L)'
;GQGIPCGPETQIFMDWSLNKVGELKGHESRVFSCCFSPADQTLIATCSEDNTCRVWDVAYCEQLKILRGHEEAIYSVSWSPDGRFVQTAGSDGAIKIWDWRKGKEVKSLQPKGDVFAASYVDDRNIACAADNIVSLWDLETGKIVREKIISAETDYVFGGESRNPDKIPWVFCLEHDVHRNVFVL
;
A
#
# COMPACT_ATOMS: atom_id res chain seq x y z
N GLY A 1 42.59 12.57 41.90
CA GLY A 1 41.63 12.26 40.82
C GLY A 1 40.30 12.83 41.21
N GLN A 2 39.86 13.89 40.54
CA GLN A 2 38.52 14.44 40.71
C GLN A 2 37.64 13.81 39.63
N GLY A 3 36.61 13.08 40.06
CA GLY A 3 35.62 12.49 39.17
C GLY A 3 34.78 13.59 38.53
N ILE A 4 34.62 13.49 37.22
CA ILE A 4 33.71 14.32 36.43
C ILE A 4 32.27 13.88 36.80
N PRO A 5 31.38 14.78 37.25
CA PRO A 5 29.99 14.40 37.47
C PRO A 5 29.30 14.23 36.11
N CYS A 6 28.78 13.03 35.86
CA CYS A 6 27.94 12.73 34.72
C CYS A 6 26.68 13.59 34.80
N GLY A 7 26.41 14.39 33.77
CA GLY A 7 25.20 15.22 33.68
C GLY A 7 23.92 14.39 33.56
N PRO A 8 22.74 15.00 33.76
CA PRO A 8 21.48 14.27 33.77
C PRO A 8 21.20 13.66 32.39
N GLU A 9 20.90 12.37 32.37
CA GLU A 9 20.34 11.68 31.21
C GLU A 9 19.04 12.37 30.81
N THR A 10 19.02 13.01 29.63
CA THR A 10 17.79 13.54 29.04
C THR A 10 16.90 12.36 28.68
N GLN A 11 16.03 11.95 29.61
CA GLN A 11 14.95 11.00 29.32
C GLN A 11 13.93 11.72 28.43
N ILE A 12 13.91 11.38 27.15
CA ILE A 12 12.85 11.80 26.24
C ILE A 12 11.63 10.94 26.58
N PHE A 13 10.69 11.50 27.34
CA PHE A 13 9.37 10.91 27.49
C PHE A 13 8.61 11.13 26.19
N MET A 14 8.49 10.10 25.37
CA MET A 14 7.49 10.10 24.29
C MET A 14 6.12 9.98 24.95
N ASP A 15 5.32 11.03 24.84
CA ASP A 15 3.91 10.97 25.19
C ASP A 15 3.19 10.16 24.11
N TRP A 16 2.58 9.06 24.54
CA TRP A 16 1.80 8.16 23.68
C TRP A 16 0.32 8.57 23.62
N SER A 17 -0.02 9.78 24.06
CA SER A 17 -1.39 10.29 23.98
C SER A 17 -1.82 10.45 22.51
N LEU A 18 -2.67 9.52 22.06
CA LEU A 18 -3.28 9.56 20.74
C LEU A 18 -4.45 10.53 20.75
N ASN A 19 -4.22 11.74 20.25
CA ASN A 19 -5.28 12.72 20.03
C ASN A 19 -5.72 12.68 18.57
N LYS A 20 -7.03 12.54 18.33
CA LYS A 20 -7.60 12.66 16.99
C LYS A 20 -7.43 14.10 16.50
N VAL A 21 -6.68 14.28 15.41
CA VAL A 21 -6.40 15.61 14.82
C VAL A 21 -7.25 15.93 13.59
N GLY A 22 -7.93 14.94 13.02
CA GLY A 22 -8.71 15.11 11.79
C GLY A 22 -9.60 13.91 11.48
N GLU A 23 -10.45 14.05 10.47
CA GLU A 23 -11.29 12.97 9.95
C GLU A 23 -11.52 13.14 8.45
N LEU A 24 -11.23 12.10 7.68
CA LEU A 24 -11.47 12.06 6.23
C LEU A 24 -12.84 11.42 5.99
N LYS A 25 -13.81 12.22 5.57
CA LYS A 25 -15.19 11.77 5.32
C LYS A 25 -15.48 11.75 3.83
N GLY A 26 -16.14 10.68 3.38
CA GLY A 26 -16.70 10.65 2.04
C GLY A 26 -16.98 9.26 1.49
N HIS A 27 -16.22 8.23 1.89
CA HIS A 27 -16.51 6.86 1.49
C HIS A 27 -17.90 6.44 1.93
N GLU A 28 -18.59 5.71 1.06
CA GLU A 28 -20.00 5.32 1.26
C GLU A 28 -20.13 3.91 1.87
N SER A 29 -19.02 3.18 1.98
CA SER A 29 -18.94 1.88 2.65
C SER A 29 -17.59 1.68 3.35
N ARG A 30 -17.29 0.45 3.78
CA ARG A 30 -16.07 0.06 4.49
C ARG A 30 -14.83 0.46 3.71
N VAL A 31 -13.86 1.04 4.41
CA VAL A 31 -12.52 1.30 3.88
C VAL A 31 -11.66 0.08 4.19
N PHE A 32 -11.01 -0.48 3.17
CA PHE A 32 -10.21 -1.71 3.31
C PHE A 32 -8.72 -1.43 3.48
N SER A 33 -8.22 -0.38 2.84
CA SER A 33 -6.79 -0.07 2.87
C SER A 33 -6.54 1.43 2.72
N CYS A 34 -5.42 1.89 3.26
CA CYS A 34 -4.90 3.23 3.08
C CYS A 34 -3.37 3.22 2.98
N CYS A 35 -2.81 4.19 2.26
CA CYS A 35 -1.37 4.32 2.06
C CYS A 35 -0.96 5.78 1.84
N PHE A 36 0.10 6.22 2.52
CA PHE A 36 0.71 7.53 2.28
C PHE A 36 1.52 7.56 0.99
N SER A 37 1.56 8.72 0.33
CA SER A 37 2.45 8.89 -0.82
C SER A 37 3.91 8.89 -0.37
N PRO A 38 4.80 8.13 -1.03
CA PRO A 38 6.23 8.15 -0.72
C PRO A 38 6.89 9.49 -1.13
N ALA A 39 6.30 10.21 -2.08
CA ALA A 39 6.80 11.49 -2.57
C ALA A 39 6.27 12.70 -1.79
N ASP A 40 5.12 12.57 -1.13
CA ASP A 40 4.44 13.66 -0.42
C ASP A 40 3.68 13.14 0.81
N GLN A 41 4.21 13.40 1.99
CA GLN A 41 3.64 12.93 3.26
C GLN A 41 2.28 13.57 3.60
N THR A 42 1.86 14.60 2.87
CA THR A 42 0.53 15.20 3.03
C THR A 42 -0.55 14.44 2.26
N LEU A 43 -0.16 13.52 1.36
CA LEU A 43 -1.10 12.77 0.54
C LEU A 43 -1.31 11.37 1.08
N ILE A 44 -2.58 10.98 1.20
CA ILE A 44 -2.99 9.61 1.49
C ILE A 44 -3.97 9.13 0.43
N ALA A 45 -3.84 7.87 0.01
CA ALA A 45 -4.81 7.18 -0.82
C ALA A 45 -5.56 6.16 0.02
N THR A 46 -6.87 6.04 -0.19
CA THR A 46 -7.73 5.06 0.49
C THR A 46 -8.55 4.30 -0.53
N CYS A 47 -8.93 3.06 -0.22
CA CYS A 47 -9.81 2.26 -1.07
C CYS A 47 -10.91 1.57 -0.26
N SER A 48 -12.03 1.29 -0.92
CA SER A 48 -13.26 0.92 -0.22
C SER A 48 -14.10 -0.10 -1.00
N GLU A 49 -15.02 -0.72 -0.25
CA GLU A 49 -16.16 -1.48 -0.75
C GLU A 49 -17.13 -0.64 -1.60
N ASP A 50 -17.03 0.69 -1.59
CA ASP A 50 -17.82 1.58 -2.47
C ASP A 50 -17.30 1.65 -3.91
N ASN A 51 -16.37 0.76 -4.27
CA ASN A 51 -15.71 0.65 -5.58
C ASN A 51 -14.90 1.89 -5.97
N THR A 52 -14.57 2.75 -5.00
CA THR A 52 -13.75 3.95 -5.23
C THR A 52 -12.43 3.90 -4.49
N CYS A 53 -11.41 4.46 -5.14
CA CYS A 53 -10.22 4.92 -4.46
C CYS A 53 -10.28 6.44 -4.34
N ARG A 54 -9.88 6.99 -3.20
CA ARG A 54 -9.87 8.43 -2.95
C ARG A 54 -8.48 8.87 -2.54
N VAL A 55 -8.06 10.04 -3.04
CA VAL A 55 -6.82 10.69 -2.66
C VAL A 55 -7.16 11.93 -1.85
N TRP A 56 -6.47 12.10 -0.73
CA TRP A 56 -6.76 13.11 0.26
C TRP A 56 -5.50 13.91 0.60
N ASP A 57 -5.73 15.16 0.98
CA ASP A 57 -4.76 15.99 1.68
C ASP A 57 -5.04 15.89 3.19
N VAL A 58 -4.07 15.36 3.96
CA VAL A 58 -4.24 15.21 5.41
C VAL A 58 -3.99 16.49 6.19
N ALA A 59 -3.30 17.49 5.61
CA ALA A 59 -3.07 18.77 6.27
C ALA A 59 -4.37 19.57 6.39
N TYR A 60 -5.25 19.44 5.39
CA TYR A 60 -6.55 20.11 5.37
C TYR A 60 -7.75 19.16 5.56
N CYS A 61 -7.51 17.85 5.67
CA CYS A 61 -8.55 16.82 5.69
C CYS A 61 -9.50 16.89 4.49
N GLU A 62 -8.96 17.25 3.32
CA GLU A 62 -9.72 17.47 2.10
C GLU A 62 -9.59 16.31 1.12
N GLN A 63 -10.69 15.99 0.45
CA GLN A 63 -10.67 15.04 -0.64
C GLN A 63 -10.23 15.73 -1.94
N LEU A 64 -9.06 15.36 -2.46
CA LEU A 64 -8.55 15.91 -3.70
C LEU A 64 -9.16 15.22 -4.93
N LYS A 65 -9.31 13.89 -4.88
CA LYS A 65 -9.76 13.08 -6.02
C LYS A 65 -10.56 11.86 -5.62
N ILE A 66 -11.46 11.47 -6.52
CA ILE A 66 -12.14 10.17 -6.53
C ILE A 66 -11.75 9.48 -7.83
N LEU A 67 -11.20 8.28 -7.72
CA LEU A 67 -10.80 7.41 -8.80
C LEU A 67 -11.89 6.35 -8.95
N ARG A 68 -12.69 6.48 -10.02
CA ARG A 68 -13.82 5.60 -10.32
C ARG A 68 -13.50 4.76 -11.54
N GLY A 69 -13.88 3.49 -11.49
CA GLY A 69 -13.76 2.58 -12.63
C GLY A 69 -13.59 1.11 -12.24
N HIS A 70 -13.36 0.79 -10.96
CA HIS A 70 -13.60 -0.56 -10.46
C HIS A 70 -15.09 -0.87 -10.47
N GLU A 71 -15.44 -2.10 -10.81
CA GLU A 71 -16.83 -2.57 -10.87
C GLU A 71 -17.29 -3.19 -9.55
N GLU A 72 -16.33 -3.60 -8.71
CA GLU A 72 -16.54 -4.23 -7.41
C GLU A 72 -15.55 -3.66 -6.36
N ALA A 73 -15.62 -4.18 -5.14
CA ALA A 73 -14.86 -3.69 -3.99
C ALA A 73 -13.34 -3.65 -4.25
N ILE A 74 -12.70 -2.59 -3.75
CA ILE A 74 -11.24 -2.42 -3.85
C ILE A 74 -10.58 -2.81 -2.52
N TYR A 75 -9.73 -3.82 -2.56
CA TYR A 75 -9.08 -4.38 -1.36
C TYR A 75 -7.70 -3.78 -1.08
N SER A 76 -7.00 -3.34 -2.12
CA SER A 76 -5.62 -2.90 -1.99
C SER A 76 -5.39 -1.58 -2.75
N VAL A 77 -4.61 -0.69 -2.12
CA VAL A 77 -4.14 0.56 -2.72
C VAL A 77 -2.66 0.75 -2.39
N SER A 78 -1.88 1.20 -3.37
CA SER A 78 -0.46 1.55 -3.20
C SER A 78 -0.08 2.71 -4.12
N TRP A 79 0.98 3.43 -3.75
CA TRP A 79 1.53 4.49 -4.57
C TRP A 79 2.68 3.96 -5.41
N SER A 80 2.88 4.51 -6.61
CA SER A 80 4.13 4.30 -7.33
C SER A 80 5.31 4.88 -6.53
N PRO A 81 6.53 4.33 -6.68
CA PRO A 81 7.69 4.82 -5.94
C PRO A 81 7.96 6.33 -6.11
N ASP A 82 7.63 6.86 -7.29
CA ASP A 82 7.73 8.28 -7.63
C ASP A 82 6.52 9.15 -7.20
N GLY A 83 5.49 8.54 -6.61
CA GLY A 83 4.25 9.19 -6.16
C GLY A 83 3.37 9.77 -7.27
N ARG A 84 3.67 9.51 -8.55
CA ARG A 84 2.89 10.04 -9.68
C ARG A 84 1.61 9.25 -9.94
N PHE A 85 1.61 7.96 -9.61
CA PHE A 85 0.51 7.06 -9.88
C PHE A 85 -0.01 6.41 -8.59
N VAL A 86 -1.29 6.08 -8.62
CA VAL A 86 -1.92 5.23 -7.60
C VAL A 86 -2.26 3.91 -8.27
N GLN A 87 -1.95 2.81 -7.62
CA GLN A 87 -2.37 1.47 -7.99
C GLN A 87 -3.51 1.04 -7.08
N THR A 88 -4.52 0.39 -7.65
CA THR A 88 -5.62 -0.23 -6.93
C THR A 88 -5.86 -1.65 -7.42
N ALA A 89 -6.33 -2.52 -6.53
CA ALA A 89 -6.69 -3.89 -6.87
C ALA A 89 -7.90 -4.37 -6.05
N GLY A 90 -8.77 -5.18 -6.65
CA GLY A 90 -10.05 -5.53 -6.06
C GLY A 90 -10.67 -6.84 -6.53
N SER A 91 -11.92 -7.03 -6.10
CA SER A 91 -12.76 -8.22 -6.37
C SER A 91 -13.19 -8.32 -7.83
N ASP A 92 -13.15 -7.22 -8.59
CA ASP A 92 -13.38 -7.24 -10.04
C ASP A 92 -12.23 -7.89 -10.84
N GLY A 93 -11.24 -8.45 -10.14
CA GLY A 93 -10.08 -9.11 -10.73
C GLY A 93 -9.15 -8.16 -11.47
N ALA A 94 -9.32 -6.84 -11.31
CA ALA A 94 -8.51 -5.85 -12.00
C ALA A 94 -7.43 -5.27 -11.08
N ILE A 95 -6.26 -5.01 -11.66
CA ILE A 95 -5.30 -4.05 -11.13
C ILE A 95 -5.35 -2.82 -12.01
N LYS A 96 -5.68 -1.67 -11.44
CA LYS A 96 -5.78 -0.40 -12.17
C LYS A 96 -4.69 0.55 -11.71
N ILE A 97 -4.11 1.25 -12.68
CA ILE A 97 -3.10 2.29 -12.45
C ILE A 97 -3.70 3.62 -12.87
N TRP A 98 -3.59 4.60 -11.97
CA TRP A 98 -4.26 5.89 -12.09
C TRP A 98 -3.24 7.02 -12.13
N ASP A 99 -3.35 7.90 -13.13
CA ASP A 99 -2.85 9.26 -12.99
C ASP A 99 -3.85 10.00 -12.10
N TRP A 100 -3.57 10.00 -10.80
CA TRP A 100 -4.53 10.50 -9.81
C TRP A 100 -4.81 11.99 -10.00
N ARG A 101 -3.80 12.79 -10.40
CA ARG A 101 -3.95 14.23 -10.65
C ARG A 101 -4.94 14.50 -11.78
N LYS A 102 -4.88 13.71 -12.85
CA LYS A 102 -5.84 13.77 -13.96
C LYS A 102 -7.15 13.04 -13.65
N GLY A 103 -7.19 12.19 -12.62
CA GLY A 103 -8.33 11.35 -12.29
C GLY A 103 -8.63 10.34 -13.40
N LYS A 104 -7.59 9.84 -14.08
CA LYS A 104 -7.75 8.93 -15.23
C LYS A 104 -7.02 7.63 -14.99
N GLU A 105 -7.66 6.53 -15.36
CA GLU A 105 -7.01 5.24 -15.53
C GLU A 105 -6.04 5.33 -16.71
N VAL A 106 -4.80 4.91 -16.49
CA VAL A 106 -3.75 4.87 -17.53
C VAL A 106 -3.41 3.45 -17.97
N LYS A 107 -3.69 2.46 -17.12
CA LYS A 107 -3.46 1.05 -17.39
C LYS A 107 -4.40 0.19 -16.55
N SER A 108 -4.86 -0.92 -17.11
CA SER A 108 -5.50 -2.01 -16.38
C SER A 108 -4.79 -3.32 -16.72
N LEU A 109 -4.57 -4.14 -15.69
CA LEU A 109 -4.13 -5.52 -15.81
C LEU A 109 -5.26 -6.42 -15.29
N GLN A 110 -5.39 -7.61 -15.86
CA GLN A 110 -6.40 -8.58 -15.43
C GLN A 110 -5.72 -9.91 -15.08
N PRO A 111 -5.27 -10.05 -13.81
CA PRO A 111 -5.01 -11.35 -13.23
C PRO A 111 -6.23 -12.27 -13.25
N LYS A 112 -6.01 -13.56 -13.02
CA LYS A 112 -7.10 -14.51 -12.88
C LYS A 112 -7.62 -14.45 -11.44
N GLY A 113 -8.92 -14.22 -11.29
CA GLY A 113 -9.60 -14.19 -9.99
C GLY A 113 -9.46 -12.87 -9.26
N ASP A 114 -10.01 -12.84 -8.05
CA ASP A 114 -10.03 -11.68 -7.17
C ASP A 114 -8.61 -11.29 -6.76
N VAL A 115 -8.27 -10.01 -6.83
CA VAL A 115 -6.94 -9.52 -6.46
C VAL A 115 -6.99 -8.91 -5.06
N PHE A 116 -6.46 -9.65 -4.09
CA PHE A 116 -6.50 -9.27 -2.67
C PHE A 116 -5.41 -8.27 -2.29
N ALA A 117 -4.24 -8.36 -2.91
CA ALA A 117 -3.12 -7.49 -2.64
C ALA A 117 -2.32 -7.23 -3.91
N ALA A 118 -1.90 -5.99 -4.12
CA ALA A 118 -0.99 -5.67 -5.20
C ALA A 118 -0.09 -4.48 -4.82
N SER A 119 1.19 -4.56 -5.20
CA SER A 119 2.19 -3.56 -4.86
C SER A 119 3.17 -3.37 -6.01
N TYR A 120 3.66 -2.14 -6.15
CA TYR A 120 4.87 -1.89 -6.91
C TYR A 120 6.04 -2.64 -6.30
N VAL A 121 6.85 -3.25 -7.16
CA VAL A 121 8.18 -3.77 -6.83
C VAL A 121 9.22 -2.71 -7.19
N ASP A 122 9.03 -2.06 -8.32
CA ASP A 122 9.84 -0.96 -8.85
C ASP A 122 8.99 -0.14 -9.85
N ASP A 123 9.59 0.80 -10.58
CA ASP A 123 8.88 1.66 -11.55
C ASP A 123 8.32 0.90 -12.78
N ARG A 124 8.72 -0.36 -12.97
CA ARG A 124 8.39 -1.19 -14.13
C ARG A 124 7.56 -2.41 -13.75
N ASN A 125 7.68 -2.91 -12.52
CA ASN A 125 7.13 -4.20 -12.12
C ASN A 125 6.14 -4.08 -10.96
N ILE A 126 5.08 -4.90 -11.04
CA ILE A 126 4.06 -5.03 -10.01
C ILE A 126 3.97 -6.49 -9.58
N ALA A 127 3.92 -6.73 -8.27
CA ALA A 127 3.53 -8.01 -7.71
C ALA A 127 2.05 -7.98 -7.34
N CYS A 128 1.33 -9.05 -7.61
CA CYS A 128 -0.04 -9.23 -7.14
C CYS A 128 -0.30 -10.63 -6.62
N ALA A 129 -1.18 -10.71 -5.63
CA ALA A 129 -1.73 -11.94 -5.10
C ALA A 129 -3.22 -12.02 -5.48
N ALA A 130 -3.55 -13.01 -6.31
CA ALA A 130 -4.90 -13.28 -6.76
C ALA A 130 -5.22 -14.76 -6.56
N ASP A 131 -6.34 -15.08 -5.92
CA ASP A 131 -6.65 -16.43 -5.45
C ASP A 131 -5.46 -17.08 -4.73
N ASN A 132 -4.94 -18.18 -5.28
CA ASN A 132 -3.77 -18.91 -4.81
C ASN A 132 -2.54 -18.67 -5.70
N ILE A 133 -2.49 -17.57 -6.45
CA ILE A 133 -1.42 -17.26 -7.39
C ILE A 133 -0.77 -15.94 -7.00
N VAL A 134 0.55 -15.96 -6.88
CA VAL A 134 1.36 -14.73 -6.86
C VAL A 134 1.96 -14.55 -8.24
N SER A 135 1.73 -13.40 -8.85
CA SER A 135 2.27 -13.07 -10.17
C SER A 135 3.01 -11.74 -10.19
N LEU A 136 4.05 -11.68 -11.01
CA LEU A 136 4.87 -10.51 -11.28
C LEU A 136 4.56 -10.03 -12.68
N TRP A 137 4.17 -8.76 -12.81
CA TRP A 137 3.74 -8.14 -14.05
C TRP A 137 4.70 -7.03 -14.46
N ASP A 138 4.97 -6.94 -15.75
CA ASP A 138 5.71 -5.84 -16.36
C ASP A 138 4.71 -4.79 -16.88
N LEU A 139 4.82 -3.56 -16.41
CA LEU A 139 3.90 -2.45 -16.71
C LEU A 139 4.00 -1.95 -18.16
N GLU A 140 5.19 -2.02 -18.74
CA GLU A 140 5.46 -1.58 -20.11
C GLU A 140 4.68 -2.48 -21.09
N THR A 141 4.88 -3.79 -20.99
CA THR A 141 4.28 -4.80 -21.85
C THR A 141 2.88 -5.21 -21.40
N GLY A 142 2.55 -5.05 -20.12
CA GLY A 142 1.32 -5.57 -19.51
C GLY A 142 1.28 -7.10 -19.42
N LYS A 143 2.44 -7.77 -19.47
CA LYS A 143 2.52 -9.24 -19.45
C LYS A 143 3.03 -9.74 -18.10
N ILE A 144 2.61 -10.97 -17.78
CA ILE A 144 3.17 -11.72 -16.65
C ILE A 144 4.62 -12.07 -16.98
N VAL A 145 5.52 -11.64 -16.12
CA VAL A 145 6.94 -11.99 -16.12
C VAL A 145 7.14 -13.35 -15.46
N ARG A 146 6.47 -13.56 -14.32
CA ARG A 146 6.51 -14.80 -13.52
C ARG A 146 5.20 -15.02 -12.79
N GLU A 147 4.83 -16.26 -12.57
CA GLU A 147 3.74 -16.64 -11.67
C GLU A 147 4.15 -17.85 -10.83
N LYS A 148 3.61 -17.93 -9.61
CA LYS A 148 3.77 -19.06 -8.71
C LYS A 148 2.41 -19.38 -8.10
N ILE A 149 1.97 -20.62 -8.27
CA ILE A 149 0.81 -21.17 -7.57
C ILE A 149 1.28 -21.54 -6.15
N ILE A 150 0.59 -20.99 -5.17
CA ILE A 150 0.74 -21.25 -3.76
C ILE A 150 -0.22 -22.38 -3.39
N SER A 151 0.30 -23.44 -2.76
CA SER A 151 -0.53 -24.53 -2.24
C SER A 151 -0.73 -24.32 -0.73
N ALA A 152 -1.96 -24.50 -0.26
CA ALA A 152 -2.35 -24.28 1.13
C ALA A 152 -1.59 -25.18 2.15
N GLU A 153 -0.86 -26.20 1.67
CA GLU A 153 -0.04 -27.05 2.52
C GLU A 153 1.30 -26.41 2.91
N THR A 154 1.77 -25.36 2.21
CA THR A 154 3.15 -24.87 2.39
C THR A 154 3.36 -23.35 2.36
N ASP A 155 2.46 -22.53 1.80
CA ASP A 155 2.73 -21.07 1.77
C ASP A 155 1.52 -20.18 2.08
N TYR A 156 1.77 -19.10 2.83
CA TYR A 156 0.83 -18.01 3.12
C TYR A 156 1.37 -16.70 2.54
N VAL A 157 0.48 -15.80 2.11
CA VAL A 157 0.85 -14.47 1.56
C VAL A 157 0.02 -13.41 2.25
N PHE A 158 0.68 -12.46 2.93
CA PHE A 158 0.05 -11.26 3.50
C PHE A 158 0.74 -10.00 2.93
N GLY A 159 -0.04 -9.00 2.53
CA GLY A 159 0.44 -7.79 1.86
C GLY A 159 1.11 -6.78 2.80
N GLY A 160 2.25 -6.23 2.37
CA GLY A 160 2.96 -5.11 3.02
C GLY A 160 4.17 -4.66 2.17
N GLU A 161 4.53 -3.38 2.25
CA GLU A 161 5.70 -2.81 1.53
C GLU A 161 7.03 -3.21 2.19
N SER A 162 8.05 -3.51 1.35
CA SER A 162 9.44 -3.74 1.78
C SER A 162 10.35 -2.64 1.25
N ARG A 163 11.24 -2.11 2.10
CA ARG A 163 12.27 -1.10 1.74
C ARG A 163 13.71 -1.65 1.71
N ASN A 164 13.91 -2.97 1.63
CA ASN A 164 15.25 -3.55 1.71
C ASN A 164 15.73 -4.13 0.35
N PRO A 165 16.79 -3.55 -0.28
CA PRO A 165 17.30 -3.98 -1.59
C PRO A 165 18.17 -5.25 -1.57
N ASP A 166 18.58 -5.76 -0.40
CA ASP A 166 19.61 -6.81 -0.29
C ASP A 166 19.08 -8.24 0.00
N LYS A 167 17.76 -8.48 -0.02
CA LYS A 167 17.18 -9.83 0.17
C LYS A 167 16.50 -10.33 -1.12
N ILE A 168 16.82 -11.58 -1.49
CA ILE A 168 16.35 -12.25 -2.72
C ILE A 168 14.83 -12.52 -2.64
N PRO A 169 14.06 -12.37 -3.75
CA PRO A 169 12.70 -11.85 -3.74
C PRO A 169 11.61 -12.92 -3.92
N TRP A 170 11.48 -13.86 -2.98
CA TRP A 170 10.37 -14.80 -2.97
C TRP A 170 9.93 -15.01 -1.54
N VAL A 171 8.63 -14.81 -1.27
CA VAL A 171 7.93 -14.81 0.03
C VAL A 171 7.70 -13.39 0.59
N PHE A 172 6.47 -12.89 0.45
CA PHE A 172 5.96 -11.85 1.34
C PHE A 172 5.73 -12.51 2.71
N CYS A 173 6.67 -12.32 3.63
CA CYS A 173 6.48 -12.57 5.04
C CYS A 173 6.99 -11.35 5.81
N LEU A 174 6.16 -10.83 6.70
CA LEU A 174 6.55 -9.93 7.76
C LEU A 174 7.78 -10.53 8.47
N GLU A 175 8.89 -9.79 8.52
CA GLU A 175 9.92 -10.10 9.50
C GLU A 175 9.36 -9.78 10.89
N HIS A 176 9.10 -10.83 11.66
CA HIS A 176 9.09 -10.75 13.12
C HIS A 176 10.52 -10.42 13.55
N ASP A 177 10.85 -9.13 13.65
CA ASP A 177 11.95 -8.67 14.48
C ASP A 177 11.36 -8.05 15.74
N VAL A 178 11.73 -8.62 16.90
CA VAL A 178 11.10 -8.43 18.21
C VAL A 178 11.37 -7.03 18.80
N HIS A 179 11.85 -6.08 17.99
CA HIS A 179 12.17 -4.74 18.46
C HIS A 179 11.68 -3.57 17.61
N ARG A 180 10.91 -3.76 16.53
CA ARG A 180 10.30 -2.64 15.82
C ARG A 180 8.90 -2.97 15.33
N ASN A 181 7.91 -2.57 16.13
CA ASN A 181 6.54 -2.42 15.70
C ASN A 181 6.49 -1.49 14.48
N VAL A 182 6.02 -1.99 13.35
CA VAL A 182 5.33 -1.15 12.36
C VAL A 182 4.02 -1.85 12.06
N PHE A 183 2.98 -1.38 12.73
CA PHE A 183 1.60 -1.67 12.38
C PHE A 183 1.30 -0.97 11.06
N VAL A 184 0.48 -1.59 10.22
CA VAL A 184 -0.27 -0.83 9.22
C VAL A 184 -1.32 -0.02 9.99
N LEU A 185 -1.01 1.27 10.18
CA LEU A 185 -1.88 2.43 10.31
C LEU A 185 -1.15 3.62 9.70
#